data_AF-A0A844EPS2-F1
#
_entry.id   AF-A0A844EPS2-F1
#
_cell.length_a   1.000
_cell.length_b   1.000
_cell.length_c   1.000
_cell.angle_alpha   90.00
_cell.angle_beta   90.00
_cell.angle_gamma   90.00
#
_symmetry.space_group_name_H-M   'P 1'
#
loop_
_entity.id
_entity.type
_entity.pdbx_description
1 polymer ?
#
loop_
_entity_poly.entity_id
_entity_poly.type
_entity_poly.pdbx_seq_one_letter_code
_entity_poly.pdbx_strand_id
1 'polypeptide(L)' 'MKEDLLIVDAYNMIGNWPHLNKLKQDNRLEDARDELLKELSEYKKYRDINMIVVFDAMYVPGNSKS' A
#
# COMPACT_ATOMS: atom_id res chain seq x y z
N MET A 1 -11.91 9.41 -24.55
CA MET A 1 -12.43 9.85 -23.24
C MET A 1 -11.27 9.82 -22.25
N LYS A 2 -11.22 10.70 -21.25
CA LYS A 2 -10.20 10.62 -20.19
C LYS A 2 -10.64 9.54 -19.20
N GLU A 3 -9.74 8.62 -18.88
CA GLU A 3 -9.94 7.64 -17.81
C GLU A 3 -9.29 8.17 -16.54
N ASP A 4 -9.99 8.07 -15.41
CA ASP A 4 -9.44 8.46 -14.12
C ASP A 4 -8.47 7.37 -13.63
N LEU A 5 -7.26 7.79 -13.27
CA LEU A 5 -6.22 6.94 -12.70
C LEU A 5 -5.89 7.42 -11.29
N LEU A 6 -6.10 6.54 -10.31
CA LEU A 6 -5.68 6.78 -8.93
C LEU A 6 -4.30 6.16 -8.69
N ILE A 7 -3.33 6.99 -8.32
CA ILE A 7 -1.98 6.55 -7.93
C ILE A 7 -1.87 6.65 -6.42
N VAL A 8 -1.50 5.54 -5.78
CA VAL A 8 -1.44 5.41 -4.33
C VAL A 8 -0.01 5.22 -3.86
N ASP A 9 0.43 6.05 -2.92
CA ASP A 9 1.68 5.88 -2.18
C ASP A 9 1.44 5.01 -0.94
N ALA A 10 1.86 3.75 -1.00
CA ALA A 10 1.48 2.76 -0.02
C ALA A 10 2.10 2.99 1.37
N TYR A 11 3.37 3.40 1.47
CA TYR A 11 4.00 3.55 2.79
C TYR A 11 3.56 4.82 3.51
N ASN A 12 3.26 5.89 2.77
CA ASN A 12 2.62 7.05 3.36
C ASN A 12 1.23 6.70 3.91
N MET A 13 0.45 5.87 3.21
CA MET A 13 -0.84 5.40 3.73
C MET A 13 -0.68 4.50 4.95
N ILE A 14 0.22 3.51 4.91
CA ILE A 14 0.51 2.64 6.05
C ILE A 14 0.95 3.47 7.27
N GLY A 15 1.77 4.51 7.08
CA GLY A 15 2.23 5.37 8.18
C GLY A 15 1.13 6.27 8.78
N ASN A 16 0.13 6.66 7.98
CA ASN A 16 -0.90 7.62 8.40
C ASN A 16 -2.20 6.97 8.85
N TRP A 17 -2.52 5.77 8.41
CA TRP A 17 -3.75 5.07 8.78
C TRP A 17 -3.55 4.33 10.11
N PRO A 18 -4.34 4.63 11.17
CA PRO A 18 -4.02 4.16 12.53
C PRO A 18 -3.87 2.64 12.66
N HIS A 19 -4.70 1.86 11.98
CA HIS A 19 -4.67 0.39 12.06
C HIS A 19 -3.48 -0.21 11.30
N LEU A 20 -3.10 0.35 10.14
CA LEU A 20 -1.90 -0.06 9.39
C LEU A 20 -0.62 0.37 10.09
N ASN A 21 -0.60 1.58 10.66
CA ASN A 21 0.56 2.11 11.36
C ASN A 21 0.84 1.28 12.62
N LYS A 22 -0.20 0.77 13.28
CA LYS A 22 -0.05 -0.17 14.39
C LYS A 22 0.67 -1.45 13.94
N LEU A 23 0.26 -2.05 12.83
CA LEU A 23 0.95 -3.22 12.26
C LEU A 23 2.43 -2.90 11.93
N LYS A 24 2.69 -1.74 11.31
CA LYS A 24 4.07 -1.28 11.05
C LYS A 24 4.89 -1.15 12.34
N GLN A 25 4.35 -0.54 13.39
CA GLN A 25 5.02 -0.36 14.68
C GLN A 25 5.30 -1.69 15.38
N ASP A 26 4.45 -2.69 15.17
CA ASP A 26 4.61 -4.05 15.70
C ASP A 26 5.60 -4.91 14.86
N ASN A 27 6.38 -4.30 13.95
CA ASN A 27 7.26 -4.97 12.97
C ASN A 27 6.52 -5.92 12.01
N ARG A 28 5.22 -5.71 11.80
CA ARG A 28 4.36 -6.51 10.91
C ARG A 28 4.06 -5.73 9.62
N LEU A 29 5.11 -5.26 8.95
CA LEU A 29 4.96 -4.44 7.74
C LEU A 29 4.30 -5.22 6.59
N GLU A 30 4.60 -6.52 6.46
CA GLU A 30 3.96 -7.38 5.45
C GLU A 30 2.45 -7.45 5.64
N ASP A 31 1.99 -7.69 6.87
CA ASP A 31 0.56 -7.69 7.20
C ASP A 31 -0.10 -6.33 6.92
N ALA A 32 0.62 -5.23 7.14
CA ALA A 32 0.13 -3.89 6.80
C ALA A 32 -0.02 -3.68 5.28
N ARG A 33 0.87 -4.28 4.47
CA ARG A 33 0.76 -4.24 3.00
C ARG A 33 -0.46 -5.03 2.54
N ASP A 34 -0.66 -6.23 3.09
CA ASP A 34 -1.76 -7.10 2.72
C ASP A 34 -3.12 -6.49 3.09
N GLU A 35 -3.24 -5.90 4.29
CA GLU A 35 -4.48 -5.22 4.71
C GLU A 35 -4.74 -3.98 3.84
N LEU A 36 -3.71 -3.16 3.54
CA LEU A 36 -3.86 -2.03 2.63
C LEU A 36 -4.35 -2.47 1.24
N LEU A 37 -3.75 -3.50 0.66
CA LEU A 37 -4.14 -4.02 -0.66
C LEU A 37 -5.57 -4.55 -0.67
N LYS A 38 -5.99 -5.20 0.42
CA LYS A 38 -7.37 -5.67 0.60
C LYS A 38 -8.35 -4.50 0.61
N GLU A 39 -8.13 -3.49 1.44
CA GLU A 39 -9.00 -2.30 1.51
C GLU A 39 -9.05 -1.54 0.17
N LEU A 40 -7.90 -1.38 -0.50
CA LEU A 40 -7.82 -0.73 -1.81
C LEU A 40 -8.50 -1.54 -2.92
N SER A 41 -8.45 -2.88 -2.86
CA SER A 41 -9.15 -3.75 -3.80
C SER A 41 -10.68 -3.61 -3.66
N GLU A 42 -11.18 -3.55 -2.42
CA GLU A 42 -12.59 -3.29 -2.14
C GLU A 42 -13.02 -1.91 -2.63
N TYR A 43 -12.20 -0.88 -2.37
CA TYR A 43 -12.44 0.47 -2.84
C TYR A 43 -12.44 0.57 -4.38
N LYS A 44 -11.47 -0.08 -5.04
CA LYS A 44 -11.39 -0.17 -6.50
C LYS A 44 -12.67 -0.75 -7.09
N LYS A 45 -13.16 -1.87 -6.53
CA LYS A 45 -14.40 -2.52 -6.98
C LYS A 45 -15.63 -1.65 -6.74
N TYR A 46 -15.67 -0.92 -5.62
CA TYR A 46 -16.80 -0.05 -5.30
C TYR A 46 -16.88 1.19 -6.21
N ARG A 47 -15.73 1.76 -6.60
CA ARG A 47 -15.67 2.99 -7.42
C ARG A 47 -15.50 2.74 -8.92
N ASP A 48 -15.20 1.52 -9.33
CA ASP A 48 -14.86 1.16 -10.72
C ASP A 48 -13.76 2.06 -11.31
N ILE A 49 -12.64 2.17 -10.59
CA ILE A 49 -11.52 3.05 -10.96
C ILE A 49 -10.27 2.26 -11.36
N ASN A 50 -9.49 2.82 -12.28
CA ASN A 50 -8.13 2.35 -12.54
C ASN A 50 -7.21 2.82 -11.40
N MET A 51 -6.48 1.89 -10.80
CA MET A 51 -5.64 2.16 -9.63
C MET A 51 -4.27 1.50 -9.78
N ILE A 52 -3.22 2.26 -9.44
CA ILE A 52 -1.85 1.78 -9.31
C ILE A 52 -1.39 2.05 -7.88
N VAL A 53 -0.95 1.00 -7.19
CA VAL A 53 -0.39 1.08 -5.83
C VAL A 53 1.12 0.97 -5.92
N VAL A 54 1.84 1.96 -5.39
CA VAL A 54 3.30 2.05 -5.45
C VAL A 54 3.87 1.81 -4.06
N PHE A 55 4.69 0.77 -3.93
CA PHE A 55 5.56 0.52 -2.79
C PHE A 55 6.97 0.93 -3.18
N ASP A 56 7.53 1.95 -2.53
CA ASP A 56 8.93 2.31 -2.75
C ASP A 56 9.90 1.22 -2.24
N ALA A 57 11.17 1.30 -2.65
CA ALA A 57 12.16 0.30 -2.27
C ALA A 57 12.76 0.51 -0.87
N MET A 58 12.31 1.51 -0.09
CA MET A 58 12.93 1.88 1.19
C MET A 58 12.88 0.76 2.22
N TYR A 59 11.83 -0.07 2.18
CA TYR A 59 11.59 -1.17 3.12
C TYR A 59 11.72 -2.55 2.47
N VAL A 60 12.39 -2.64 1.32
CA VAL A 60 12.75 -3.93 0.72
C VAL A 60 14.08 -4.35 1.34
N PRO A 61 14.20 -5.55 1.93
CA PRO A 61 15.49 -6.07 2.38
C PRO A 61 16.47 -5.96 1.23
N GLY A 62 17.58 -5.24 1.43
CA GLY A 62 18.57 -5.06 0.37
C GLY A 62 19.00 -6.41 -0.17
N ASN A 63 18.94 -6.59 -1.49
CA ASN A 63 19.61 -7.70 -2.17
C ASN A 63 21.13 -7.46 -2.12
N SER A 64 21.71 -7.46 -0.93
CA SER A 64 23.16 -7.46 -0.73
C SER A 64 23.67 -8.85 -1.09
N LYS A 65 23.75 -9.12 -2.40
CA LYS A 65 24.68 -10.14 -2.90
C LYS A 65 26.07 -9.49 -2.86
N SER A 66 26.78 -9.72 -1.77
CA SER A 66 28.25 -9.72 -1.77
C SER A 66 28.74 -11.11 -2.11
#